data_AF-A0A132AHH3-F1
#
_entry.id   AF-A0A132AHH3-F1
#
_cell.length_a   1.000
_cell.length_b   1.000
_cell.length_c   1.000
_cell.angle_alpha   90.00
_cell.angle_beta   90.00
_cell.angle_gamma   90.00
#
_symmetry.space_group_name_H-M   'P 1'
#
loop_
_entity.id
_entity.type
_entity.pdbx_description
1 polymer ?
#
loop_
_entity_poly.entity_id
_entity_poly.type
_entity_poly.pdbx_seq_one_letter_code
_entity_poly.pdbx_strand_id
1 'polypeptide(L)'
;MWHEARRQEKKIRGIMIDHRKRAERRKEFYESIRRDPASYLQIHGHKLKIHIDPLISQAAESSLVPWTNDQNNLIDRFDRK
;
A
#
# COMPACT_ATOMS: atom_id res chain seq x y z
N MET A 1 -37.99 -2.48 -35.27
CA MET A 1 -38.93 -2.53 -34.12
C MET A 1 -38.70 -3.71 -33.17
N TRP A 2 -39.06 -4.98 -33.49
CA TRP A 2 -38.97 -6.07 -32.50
C TRP A 2 -37.53 -6.44 -32.07
N HIS A 3 -36.61 -6.54 -33.04
CA HIS A 3 -35.20 -6.85 -32.75
C HIS A 3 -34.48 -5.76 -31.94
N GLU A 4 -34.85 -4.49 -32.11
CA GLU A 4 -34.28 -3.37 -31.37
C GLU A 4 -34.77 -3.34 -29.93
N ALA A 5 -36.07 -3.58 -29.71
CA ALA A 5 -36.65 -3.72 -28.38
C ALA A 5 -35.97 -4.85 -27.58
N ARG A 6 -35.73 -6.01 -28.22
CA ARG A 6 -35.05 -7.15 -27.59
C ARG A 6 -33.58 -6.86 -27.26
N ARG A 7 -32.91 -6.04 -28.09
CA ARG A 7 -31.53 -5.58 -27.83
C ARG A 7 -31.47 -4.63 -26.62
N GLN A 8 -32.44 -3.72 -26.51
CA GLN A 8 -32.54 -2.80 -25.36
C GLN A 8 -32.85 -3.56 -24.07
N GLU A 9 -33.77 -4.51 -24.10
CA GLU A 9 -34.12 -5.35 -22.95
C GLU A 9 -32.90 -6.12 -22.41
N LYS A 10 -32.10 -6.72 -23.30
CA LYS A 10 -30.87 -7.42 -22.91
C LYS A 10 -29.86 -6.48 -22.24
N LYS A 11 -29.72 -5.25 -22.75
CA LYS A 11 -28.83 -4.23 -22.18
C LYS A 11 -29.29 -3.80 -20.78
N ILE A 12 -30.59 -3.54 -20.61
CA ILE A 12 -31.17 -3.15 -19.31
C ILE A 12 -31.01 -4.26 -18.28
N ARG A 13 -31.27 -5.53 -18.67
CA ARG A 13 -31.07 -6.69 -17.79
C ARG A 13 -29.61 -6.84 -17.35
N GLY A 14 -28.66 -6.67 -18.26
CA GLY A 14 -27.22 -6.69 -17.93
C GLY A 14 -26.86 -5.63 -16.90
N ILE A 15 -27.27 -4.39 -17.16
CA ILE A 15 -27.07 -3.25 -16.24
C ILE A 15 -27.64 -3.56 -14.85
N MET A 16 -28.87 -4.08 -14.78
CA MET A 16 -29.52 -4.40 -13.51
C MET A 16 -28.78 -5.47 -12.70
N ILE A 17 -28.34 -6.56 -13.36
CA ILE A 17 -27.58 -7.64 -12.72
C ILE A 17 -26.23 -7.12 -12.22
N ASP A 18 -25.55 -6.30 -13.02
CA ASP A 18 -24.26 -5.72 -12.66
C ASP A 18 -24.39 -4.74 -11.49
N HIS A 19 -25.44 -3.93 -11.45
CA HIS A 19 -25.73 -3.07 -10.30
C HIS A 19 -26.01 -3.86 -9.04
N ARG A 20 -26.79 -4.96 -9.13
CA ARG A 20 -27.04 -5.85 -8.00
C ARG A 20 -25.75 -6.47 -7.47
N LYS A 21 -24.94 -7.09 -8.35
CA LYS A 21 -23.64 -7.70 -7.95
C LYS A 21 -22.68 -6.66 -7.36
N ARG A 22 -22.70 -5.43 -7.87
CA ARG A 22 -21.89 -4.32 -7.33
C ARG A 22 -22.38 -3.87 -5.95
N ALA A 23 -23.69 -3.85 -5.73
CA ALA A 23 -24.27 -3.54 -4.43
C ALA A 23 -23.96 -4.63 -3.40
N GLU A 24 -24.05 -5.91 -3.78
CA GLU A 24 -23.70 -7.06 -2.93
C GLU A 24 -22.23 -7.01 -2.50
N ARG A 25 -21.28 -6.86 -3.44
CA ARG A 25 -19.85 -6.70 -3.10
C ARG A 25 -19.55 -5.50 -2.20
N ARG A 26 -20.24 -4.39 -2.41
CA ARG A 26 -20.07 -3.18 -1.57
C ARG A 26 -20.59 -3.43 -0.15
N LYS A 27 -21.72 -4.13 -0.03
CA LYS A 27 -22.26 -4.54 1.27
C LYS A 27 -21.29 -5.47 2.00
N GLU A 28 -20.79 -6.51 1.33
CA GLU A 28 -19.79 -7.44 1.87
C GLU A 28 -18.53 -6.71 2.35
N PHE A 29 -18.04 -5.73 1.58
CA PHE A 29 -16.88 -4.90 1.94
C PHE A 29 -17.12 -4.07 3.21
N TYR A 30 -18.29 -3.44 3.37
CA TYR A 30 -18.57 -2.67 4.57
C TYR A 30 -18.87 -3.56 5.79
N GLU A 31 -19.50 -4.72 5.58
CA GLU A 31 -19.71 -5.71 6.65
C GLU A 31 -18.40 -6.31 7.16
N SER A 32 -17.41 -6.51 6.28
CA SER A 32 -16.08 -6.97 6.69
C SER A 32 -15.32 -5.89 7.48
N ILE A 33 -15.39 -4.61 7.07
CA ILE A 33 -14.80 -3.48 7.81
C ILE A 33 -15.43 -3.32 9.19
N ARG A 34 -16.76 -3.43 9.29
CA ARG A 34 -17.47 -3.28 10.57
C ARG A 34 -17.11 -4.38 11.58
N ARG A 35 -16.70 -5.55 11.10
CA ARG A 35 -16.36 -6.70 11.96
C ARG A 35 -15.01 -6.53 12.65
N ASP A 36 -14.00 -6.02 11.94
CA ASP A 36 -12.70 -5.69 12.51
C ASP A 36 -12.06 -4.46 11.80
N PRO A 37 -12.05 -3.28 12.45
CA PRO A 37 -11.43 -2.08 11.92
C PRO A 37 -9.91 -2.18 11.73
N ALA A 38 -9.23 -3.07 12.46
CA ALA A 38 -7.77 -3.20 12.41
C ALA A 38 -7.30 -4.05 11.22
N SER A 39 -8.09 -5.02 10.79
CA SER A 39 -7.79 -5.91 9.65
C SER A 39 -7.48 -5.19 8.33
N TYR A 40 -7.91 -3.93 8.17
CA TYR A 40 -7.67 -3.13 6.96
C TYR A 40 -6.72 -1.93 7.18
N LEU A 41 -6.23 -1.72 8.41
CA LEU A 41 -5.25 -0.67 8.68
C LEU A 41 -3.88 -1.10 8.16
N GLN A 42 -3.60 -0.78 6.89
CA GLN A 42 -2.28 -0.98 6.32
C GLN A 42 -1.37 0.18 6.70
N ILE A 43 -0.43 -0.08 7.61
CA ILE A 43 0.63 0.88 7.94
C ILE A 43 1.72 0.76 6.88
N HIS A 44 1.73 1.70 5.93
CA HIS A 44 2.78 1.82 4.92
C HIS A 44 3.89 2.73 5.45
N GLY A 45 5.06 2.16 5.74
CA GLY A 45 6.25 2.90 6.16
C GLY A 45 7.38 2.72 5.16
N HIS A 46 8.00 3.82 4.74
CA HIS A 46 9.27 3.78 4.02
C HIS A 46 10.40 4.13 4.98
N LYS A 47 11.52 3.41 4.90
CA LYS A 47 12.74 3.80 5.61
C LYS A 47 13.21 5.12 4.99
N LEU A 48 13.10 6.22 5.74
CA LEU A 48 13.56 7.54 5.33
C LEU A 48 14.48 8.09 6.40
N LYS A 49 15.64 8.61 5.99
CA LYS A 49 16.58 9.32 6.85
C LYS A 49 16.45 10.81 6.54
N ILE A 50 16.08 11.60 7.54
CA ILE A 50 15.93 13.06 7.40
C ILE A 50 17.24 13.71 7.82
N HIS A 51 17.82 14.47 6.90
CA HIS A 51 19.06 15.20 7.10
C HIS A 51 18.73 16.69 7.27
N ILE A 52 18.90 17.22 8.48
CA ILE A 52 18.66 18.65 8.77
C ILE A 52 19.71 19.52 8.05
N ASP A 53 20.96 19.07 8.07
CA ASP A 53 22.07 19.67 7.33
C ASP A 53 22.74 18.58 6.45
N PRO A 54 22.72 18.73 5.12
CA PRO A 54 23.35 17.80 4.20
C PRO A 54 24.86 17.63 4.41
N LEU A 55 25.58 18.70 4.77
CA LEU A 55 27.04 18.68 4.93
C LEU A 55 27.46 17.88 6.16
N ILE A 56 26.79 18.13 7.29
CA ILE A 56 27.01 17.38 8.53
C ILE A 56 26.65 15.91 8.32
N SER A 57 25.58 15.66 7.57
CA SER A 57 25.11 14.31 7.28
C SER A 57 26.10 13.52 6.42
N GLN A 58 26.64 14.14 5.37
CA GLN A 58 27.64 13.51 4.52
C GLN A 58 28.92 13.20 5.29
N ALA A 59 29.36 14.11 6.16
CA ALA A 59 30.52 13.89 7.01
C ALA A 59 30.29 12.71 7.97
N ALA A 60 29.11 12.65 8.61
CA ALA A 60 28.74 11.55 9.51
C ALA A 60 28.59 10.21 8.78
N GLU A 61 28.12 10.19 7.54
CA GLU A 61 28.06 8.95 6.75
C GLU A 61 29.44 8.46 6.31
N SER A 62 30.37 9.39 6.04
CA SER A 62 31.74 9.05 5.68
C SER A 62 32.57 8.45 6.83
N SER A 63 32.15 8.67 8.09
CA SER A 63 32.81 8.12 9.27
C SER A 63 32.31 6.73 9.67
N LEU A 64 31.27 6.22 9.00
CA LEU A 64 30.70 4.90 9.26
C LEU A 64 31.35 3.83 8.39
N VAL A 65 31.56 2.64 8.96
CA VAL A 65 32.09 1.46 8.28
C VAL A 65 31.21 0.23 8.52
N PRO A 66 31.16 -0.74 7.58
CA PRO A 66 30.41 -1.97 7.79
C PRO A 66 30.97 -2.80 8.95
N TRP A 67 30.10 -3.38 9.77
CA TRP A 67 30.45 -4.33 10.80
C TRP A 67 31.06 -5.59 10.18
N THR A 68 32.08 -6.17 10.83
CA THR A 68 32.86 -7.29 10.27
C THR A 68 31.98 -8.50 9.90
N ASN A 69 30.93 -8.77 10.67
CA ASN A 69 30.04 -9.92 10.47
C ASN A 69 28.72 -9.58 9.79
N ASP A 70 28.40 -8.30 9.57
CA ASP A 70 27.17 -7.86 8.91
C ASP A 70 27.40 -6.56 8.14
N GLN A 71 27.40 -6.65 6.81
CA GLN A 71 27.64 -5.50 5.94
C GLN A 71 26.49 -4.49 5.93
N ASN A 72 25.30 -4.87 6.39
CA ASN A 72 24.14 -3.97 6.47
C ASN A 72 24.14 -3.15 7.77
N ASN A 73 24.97 -3.52 8.74
CA ASN A 73 25.09 -2.81 10.00
C ASN A 73 26.32 -1.90 9.96
N LEU A 74 26.09 -0.59 9.94
CA LEU A 74 27.14 0.42 9.93
C LEU A 74 27.49 0.82 11.36
N ILE A 75 28.78 0.80 11.70
CA ILE A 75 29.32 1.24 12.99
C ILE A 75 30.27 2.43 12.81
N ASP A 76 30.54 3.17 13.88
CA ASP A 76 31.60 4.16 13.85
C ASP A 76 32.95 3.48 13.57
N ARG A 77 33.77 4.09 12.71
CA ARG A 77 35.11 3.58 12.36
C ARG A 77 36.02 3.31 13.56
N PHE A 78 35.82 3.99 14.69
CA PHE A 78 36.61 3.81 15.90
C PHE A 78 36.11 2.67 16.80
N ASP A 79 34.89 2.17 16.58
CA ASP A 79 34.29 1.05 17.34
C ASP A 79 34.66 -0.33 16.77
N ARG A 80 35.31 -0.37 15.60
CA ARG A 80 35.77 -1.59 14.94
C ARG A 80 37.01 -2.14 15.68
N LYS A 81 36.79 -3.00 16.68
CA LYS A 81 37.84 -3.83 17.30
C LYS A 81 37.97 -5.19 16.64
#